data_AF-A0A5E4NZE0-F1
#
_entry.id   AF-A0A5E4NZE0-F1
#
_cell.length_a   1.000
_cell.length_b   1.000
_cell.length_c   1.000
_cell.angle_alpha   90.00
_cell.angle_beta   90.00
_cell.angle_gamma   90.00
#
_symmetry.space_group_name_H-M   'P 1'
#
loop_
_entity.id
_entity.type
_entity.pdbx_description
1 polymer ?
#
loop_
_entity_poly.entity_id
_entity_poly.type
_entity_poly.pdbx_seq_one_letter_code
_entity_poly.pdbx_strand_id
1 'polypeptide(L)' 'MSSVFRSLELASWLASVVLGLWLLYDLYRTNTRYGEDVLMSSREGEIEDEMVIEEPAALGGTP' A
#
# COMPACT_ATOMS: atom_id res chain seq x y z
N MET A 1 29.31 30.23 -6.61
CA MET A 1 28.37 29.09 -6.74
C MET A 1 28.22 28.76 -8.23
N SER A 2 28.49 27.53 -8.67
CA SER A 2 28.44 27.16 -10.09
C SER A 2 26.98 26.97 -10.56
N SER A 3 26.73 27.18 -11.86
CA SER A 3 25.39 26.99 -12.45
C SER A 3 24.90 25.55 -12.34
N VAL A 4 25.80 24.57 -12.43
CA VAL A 4 25.48 23.13 -12.29
C VAL A 4 24.95 22.81 -10.90
N PHE A 5 25.58 23.37 -9.86
CA PHE A 5 25.13 23.15 -8.48
C PHE A 5 23.70 23.65 -8.27
N ARG A 6 23.36 24.85 -8.79
CA ARG A 6 22.00 25.41 -8.71
C ARG A 6 20.96 24.55 -9.42
N SER A 7 21.32 23.98 -10.57
CA SER A 7 20.41 23.09 -11.31
C SER A 7 20.15 21.79 -10.54
N LEU A 8 21.19 21.19 -9.95
CA LEU A 8 21.04 19.99 -9.13
C LEU A 8 20.24 20.26 -7.86
N GLU A 9 20.50 21.39 -7.19
CA GLU A 9 19.74 21.82 -6.01
C GLU A 9 18.25 21.95 -6.29
N LEU A 10 17.89 22.64 -7.39
CA LEU A 10 16.49 22.79 -7.80
C LEU A 10 15.86 21.44 -8.16
N ALA A 11 16.59 20.56 -8.86
CA ALA A 11 16.12 19.23 -9.22
C ALA A 11 15.86 18.36 -7.98
N SER A 12 16.77 18.38 -7.00
CA SER A 12 16.60 17.65 -5.74
C SER A 12 15.42 18.19 -4.92
N TRP A 13 15.25 19.51 -4.86
CA TRP A 13 14.09 20.11 -4.20
C TRP A 13 12.78 19.70 -4.86
N LEU A 14 12.72 19.77 -6.19
CA LEU A 14 11.53 19.37 -6.94
C LEU A 14 11.22 17.88 -6.73
N ALA A 15 12.24 17.01 -6.82
CA ALA A 15 12.08 15.58 -6.59
C ALA A 15 11.58 15.28 -5.17
N SER A 16 12.12 15.97 -4.15
CA SER A 16 11.69 15.84 -2.76
C SER A 16 10.20 16.20 -2.59
N VAL A 17 9.78 17.33 -3.17
CA VAL A 17 8.37 17.77 -3.11
C VAL A 17 7.45 16.76 -3.80
N VAL A 18 7.83 16.29 -4.99
CA VAL A 18 7.04 15.30 -5.75
C VAL A 18 6.88 13.99 -4.95
N LEU A 19 7.98 13.48 -4.39
CA LEU A 19 7.93 12.26 -3.57
C LEU A 19 7.11 12.46 -2.29
N GLY A 20 7.27 13.60 -1.61
CA GLY A 20 6.49 13.93 -0.43
C GLY A 20 4.98 13.99 -0.71
N LEU A 21 4.58 14.63 -1.81
CA LEU A 21 3.18 14.67 -2.23
C LEU A 21 2.65 13.29 -2.63
N TRP A 22 3.46 12.47 -3.30
CA TRP A 22 3.10 11.11 -3.65
C TRP A 22 2.84 10.23 -2.42
N LEU A 23 3.71 10.31 -1.41
CA LEU A 23 3.54 9.59 -0.14
C LEU A 23 2.30 10.07 0.63
N LEU A 24 2.04 11.38 0.67
CA LEU A 24 0.84 11.91 1.31
C LEU A 24 -0.44 11.46 0.61
N TYR A 25 -0.44 11.45 -0.72
CA TYR A 25 -1.55 10.93 -1.51
C TYR A 25 -1.78 9.45 -1.24
N ASP A 26 -0.71 8.65 -1.21
CA ASP A 26 -0.80 7.22 -0.93
C ASP A 26 -1.32 6.94 0.48
N LEU A 27 -0.80 7.65 1.49
CA LEU A 27 -1.27 7.57 2.86
C LEU A 27 -2.77 7.91 2.97
N TYR A 28 -3.19 9.03 2.39
CA TYR A 28 -4.59 9.44 2.37
C TYR A 28 -5.47 8.39 1.70
N ARG A 29 -5.07 7.92 0.51
CA ARG A 29 -5.79 6.90 -0.24
C ARG A 29 -5.96 5.62 0.58
N THR A 30 -4.88 5.11 1.16
CA THR A 30 -4.89 3.89 1.99
C THR A 30 -5.81 4.06 3.20
N ASN A 31 -5.72 5.18 3.90
CA ASN A 31 -6.59 5.49 5.04
C ASN A 31 -8.07 5.61 4.65
N THR A 32 -8.39 6.04 3.43
CA THR A 32 -9.80 6.09 2.97
C THR A 32 -10.32 4.75 2.46
N ARG A 33 -9.44 3.86 1.99
CA ARG A 33 -9.82 2.60 1.35
C ARG A 33 -9.98 1.45 2.35
N TYR A 34 -9.22 1.47 3.44
CA TYR A 34 -9.20 0.42 4.44
C TYR A 34 -9.63 0.98 5.80
N GLY A 35 -10.42 0.21 6.55
CA GLY A 35 -10.84 0.56 7.91
C GLY A 35 -9.70 0.45 8.93
N GLU A 36 -9.85 1.13 10.07
CA GLU A 36 -8.87 1.10 11.17
C GLU A 36 -8.66 -0.31 11.72
N ASP A 37 -9.71 -1.13 11.73
CA ASP A 37 -9.68 -2.53 12.13
C ASP A 37 -8.74 -3.37 11.25
N VAL A 38 -8.67 -3.07 9.95
CA VAL A 38 -7.73 -3.71 9.01
C VAL A 38 -6.33 -3.13 9.17
N LEU A 39 -6.20 -1.80 9.25
CA LEU A 39 -4.91 -1.12 9.33
C LEU A 39 -4.15 -1.38 10.65
N MET A 40 -4.89 -1.62 11.75
CA MET A 40 -4.36 -1.94 13.08
C MET A 40 -4.39 -3.43 13.40
N SER A 41 -4.84 -4.26 12.44
CA SER A 41 -4.85 -5.71 12.59
C SER A 41 -3.43 -6.25 12.62
N SER A 42 -3.10 -7.01 13.65
CA SER A 42 -1.86 -7.81 13.71
C SER A 42 -1.98 -9.13 12.92
N ARG A 43 -2.92 -9.23 11.97
CA ARG A 43 -2.90 -10.28 10.94
C ARG A 43 -1.85 -9.92 9.89
N GLU A 44 -0.61 -10.29 10.14
CA GLU A 44 0.54 -10.05 9.25
C GLU A 44 0.46 -10.80 7.89
N GLY A 45 -0.66 -11.44 7.55
CA GLY A 45 -0.74 -12.27 6.34
C GLY A 45 -2.11 -12.78 5.94
N GLU A 46 -3.19 -12.26 6.49
CA GLU A 46 -4.54 -12.55 5.98
C GLU A 46 -4.86 -11.50 4.91
N ILE A 47 -4.08 -11.52 3.83
CA ILE A 47 -4.61 -11.03 2.55
C ILE A 47 -5.75 -12.02 2.29
N GLU A 48 -6.97 -11.58 2.56
CA GLU A 48 -8.19 -12.19 2.04
C GLU A 48 -8.10 -12.08 0.51
N ASP A 49 -7.23 -12.89 -0.08
CA ASP A 49 -7.29 -13.25 -1.48
C ASP A 49 -8.54 -14.11 -1.52
N GLU A 50 -9.64 -13.45 -1.82
CA GLU A 50 -10.92 -14.03 -2.20
C GLU A 50 -10.73 -14.83 -3.51
N MET A 51 -9.94 -15.88 -3.42
CA MET A 51 -10.01 -17.09 -4.21
C MET A 51 -10.32 -18.25 -3.26
N VAL A 52 -11.37 -18.07 -2.46
CA VAL A 52 -12.16 -19.21 -2.02
C VAL A 52 -12.88 -19.73 -3.26
N ILE A 53 -12.20 -20.61 -4.00
CA ILE A 53 -12.91 -21.55 -4.86
C ILE A 53 -13.65 -22.46 -3.87
N GLU A 54 -14.94 -22.20 -3.67
CA GLU A 54 -15.82 -23.13 -2.97
C GLU A 54 -15.74 -24.49 -3.69
N GLU A 55 -15.00 -25.44 -3.13
CA GLU A 55 -15.20 -26.84 -3.48
C GLU A 55 -16.49 -27.29 -2.77
N PRO A 56 -17.55 -27.67 -3.51
CA PRO A 56 -18.83 -27.96 -2.91
C PRO A 56 -18.70 -29.15 -1.97
N ALA A 57 -19.22 -28.97 -0.76
CA ALA A 57 -19.37 -29.99 0.26
C ALA A 57 -19.96 -31.30 -0.29
N ALA A 58 -19.12 -32.28 -0.60
CA ALA A 58 -19.46 -33.70 -0.61
C ALA A 58 -18.22 -34.54 -0.93
N LEU A 59 -17.64 -35.19 0.09
CA LEU A 59 -17.34 -36.64 0.11
C LEU A 59 -16.42 -36.95 1.29
N GLY A 60 -16.95 -37.66 2.30
CA GLY A 60 -16.10 -38.56 3.10
C GLY A 60 -16.17 -38.48 4.62
N GLY A 61 -17.35 -38.28 5.23
CA GLY A 61 -17.69 -39.07 6.43
C GLY A 61 -18.46 -40.29 5.91
N THR A 62 -18.13 -41.54 6.17
CA THR A 62 -17.77 -42.27 7.41
C THR A 62 -17.51 -43.74 6.99
N PRO A 63 -17.23 -44.69 7.91
CA PRO A 63 -16.34 -44.67 9.08
C PRO A 63 -14.95 -45.26 8.78
#